data_AF-A0A838PAK9-F1
#
_entry.id   AF-A0A838PAK9-F1
#
_cell.length_a   1.000
_cell.length_b   1.000
_cell.length_c   1.000
_cell.angle_alpha   90.00
_cell.angle_beta   90.00
_cell.angle_gamma   90.00
#
_symmetry.space_group_name_H-M   'P 1'
#
loop_
_entity.id
_entity.type
_entity.pdbx_description
1 polymer ?
#
loop_
_entity_poly.entity_id
_entity_poly.type
_entity_poly.pdbx_seq_one_letter_code
_entity_poly.pdbx_strand_id
1 'polypeptide(L)' 'MTESERLSKLRHDLSNPLSALLAETQLLLLNGSQIDSETLTSLREIEALAIRMRALLRDI' A
#
# COMPACT_ATOMS: atom_id res chain seq x y z
N MET A 1 10.50 -26.11 3.81
CA MET A 1 9.76 -24.89 4.16
C MET A 1 8.36 -25.28 4.59
N THR A 2 8.03 -25.07 5.86
CA THR A 2 6.71 -25.32 6.45
C THR A 2 5.68 -24.33 5.90
N GLU A 3 4.40 -24.61 6.08
CA GLU A 3 3.31 -23.69 5.71
C GLU A 3 3.43 -22.35 6.44
N SER A 4 3.77 -22.36 7.73
CA SER A 4 4.02 -21.15 8.52
C SER A 4 5.17 -20.31 7.96
N GLU A 5 6.24 -20.95 7.48
CA GLU A 5 7.37 -20.24 6.85
C GLU A 5 6.97 -19.63 5.49
N ARG A 6 6.14 -20.33 4.71
CA ARG A 6 5.57 -19.82 3.44
C ARG A 6 4.71 -18.59 3.68
N LEU A 7 3.81 -18.63 4.68
CA LEU A 7 2.95 -17.50 5.04
C LEU A 7 3.76 -16.31 5.56
N SER A 8 4.74 -16.55 6.43
CA SER A 8 5.62 -15.48 6.91
C SER A 8 6.40 -14.82 5.78
N LYS A 9 6.91 -15.61 4.82
CA LYS A 9 7.59 -15.09 3.63
C LYS A 9 6.65 -14.27 2.76
N LEU A 10 5.44 -14.77 2.49
CA LEU A 10 4.43 -14.05 1.71
C LEU A 10 4.07 -12.71 2.35
N ARG A 11 3.85 -12.69 3.67
CA ARG A 11 3.55 -11.45 4.42
C ARG A 11 4.69 -10.44 4.30
N HIS A 12 5.95 -10.88 4.44
CA HIS A 12 7.11 -10.02 4.27
C HIS A 12 7.20 -9.47 2.85
N ASP A 13 7.12 -10.35 1.86
CA ASP A 13 7.30 -10.02 0.44
C ASP A 13 6.20 -9.11 -0.09
N LEU A 14 5.00 -9.12 0.51
CA LEU A 14 3.91 -8.19 0.20
C LEU A 14 3.93 -6.91 1.06
N SER A 15 4.34 -6.98 2.33
CA SER A 15 4.37 -5.81 3.21
C SER A 15 5.36 -4.74 2.73
N ASN A 16 6.50 -5.15 2.16
CA ASN A 16 7.51 -4.23 1.63
C ASN A 16 6.99 -3.39 0.43
N PRO A 17 6.52 -4.00 -0.69
CA PRO A 17 6.00 -3.22 -1.82
C PRO A 17 4.75 -2.41 -1.47
N LEU A 18 3.89 -2.89 -0.57
CA LEU A 18 2.75 -2.08 -0.10
C LEU A 18 3.18 -0.85 0.71
N SER A 19 4.28 -0.95 1.47
CA SER A 19 4.82 0.19 2.19
C SER A 19 5.46 1.21 1.24
N ALA A 20 6.15 0.73 0.21
CA ALA A 20 6.70 1.59 -0.85
C ALA A 20 5.58 2.30 -1.63
N LEU A 21 4.55 1.56 -2.08
CA LEU A 21 3.38 2.11 -2.77
C LEU A 21 2.68 3.19 -1.94
N LEU A 22 2.48 2.94 -0.65
CA LEU A 22 1.88 3.90 0.27
C LEU A 22 2.74 5.16 0.39
N ALA A 23 4.05 5.01 0.57
CA ALA A 23 4.97 6.15 0.68
C ALA A 23 5.00 6.99 -0.60
N GLU A 24 5.10 6.37 -1.78
CA GLU A 24 5.08 7.09 -3.06
C GLU A 24 3.75 7.82 -3.28
N THR A 25 2.63 7.17 -2.98
CA THR A 25 1.30 7.80 -3.08
C THR A 25 1.19 9.02 -2.15
N GLN A 26 1.69 8.89 -0.91
CA GLN A 26 1.70 9.99 0.06
C GLN A 26 2.60 11.15 -0.39
N LEU A 27 3.76 10.88 -0.99
CA LEU A 27 4.62 11.91 -1.58
C LEU A 27 3.92 12.68 -2.71
N LEU A 28 3.16 11.98 -3.56
CA LEU A 28 2.36 12.63 -4.60
C LEU A 28 1.23 13.48 -4.01
N LEU A 29 0.54 12.98 -2.98
CA LEU A 29 -0.53 13.68 -2.29
C LEU A 29 -0.06 14.95 -1.56
N LEU A 30 1.19 14.98 -1.05
CA LEU A 30 1.79 16.20 -0.48
C LEU A 30 1.87 17.35 -1.49
N ASN A 31 2.04 17.04 -2.77
CA ASN A 31 2.10 18.01 -3.87
C ASN A 31 0.75 18.14 -4.60
N GLY A 32 -0.36 17.73 -3.97
CA GLY A 32 -1.68 17.61 -4.60
C GLY A 32 -2.28 18.90 -5.15
N SER A 33 -1.74 20.07 -4.84
CA SER A 33 -2.16 21.36 -5.43
C SER A 33 -1.82 21.50 -6.91
N GLN A 34 -0.90 20.68 -7.43
CA GLN A 34 -0.49 20.64 -8.84
C GLN A 34 -1.14 19.49 -9.62
N ILE A 35 -1.96 18.68 -8.96
CA ILE A 35 -2.59 17.49 -9.51
C ILE A 35 -4.06 17.82 -9.79
N ASP A 36 -4.58 17.39 -10.94
CA ASP A 36 -5.99 17.55 -11.27
C ASP A 36 -6.88 16.74 -10.31
N SER A 37 -8.15 17.11 -10.21
CA SER A 37 -9.07 16.52 -9.23
C SER A 37 -9.34 15.03 -9.44
N GLU A 38 -9.29 14.56 -10.68
CA GLU A 38 -9.53 13.14 -11.00
C GLU A 38 -8.33 12.32 -10.52
N THR A 39 -7.12 12.72 -10.90
CA THR A 39 -5.88 12.07 -10.45
C THR A 39 -5.73 12.11 -8.93
N LEU A 40 -6.09 13.24 -8.28
CA LEU A 40 -6.05 13.36 -6.82
C LEU A 40 -7.02 12.38 -6.14
N THR A 41 -8.20 12.16 -6.73
CA THR A 41 -9.18 11.19 -6.26
C THR A 41 -8.63 9.77 -6.37
N SER A 42 -8.07 9.41 -7.52
CA SER A 42 -7.45 8.10 -7.72
C SER A 42 -6.27 7.85 -6.76
N LEU A 43 -5.43 8.86 -6.49
CA LEU A 43 -4.33 8.71 -5.51
C LEU A 43 -4.84 8.42 -4.10
N ARG A 44 -5.94 9.06 -3.67
CA ARG A 44 -6.57 8.76 -2.36
C ARG A 44 -7.16 7.36 -2.30
N GLU A 45 -7.75 6.89 -3.41
CA GLU A 45 -8.24 5.51 -3.50
C GLU A 45 -7.08 4.50 -3.43
N ILE A 46 -5.97 4.76 -4.12
CA ILE A 46 -4.76 3.93 -4.06
C ILE A 46 -4.22 3.87 -2.62
N GLU A 47 -4.15 5.02 -1.93
CA GLU A 47 -3.74 5.08 -0.51
C GLU A 47 -4.65 4.20 0.36
N ALA A 48 -5.97 4.34 0.22
CA ALA A 48 -6.95 3.57 0.99
C ALA A 48 -6.83 2.06 0.74
N LEU A 49 -6.63 1.65 -0.52
CA LEU A 49 -6.43 0.26 -0.90
C LEU A 49 -5.11 -0.30 -0.33
N ALA A 50 -4.02 0.47 -0.39
CA ALA A 50 -2.72 0.09 0.19
C ALA A 50 -2.82 -0.14 1.71
N ILE A 51 -3.50 0.76 2.43
CA ILE A 51 -3.77 0.62 3.87
C ILE A 51 -4.59 -0.65 4.14
N ARG A 52 -5.65 -0.88 3.37
CA ARG A 52 -6.52 -2.06 3.52
C ARG A 52 -5.75 -3.36 3.29
N MET A 53 -4.91 -3.44 2.26
CA MET A 53 -4.08 -4.61 1.99
C MET A 53 -3.09 -4.89 3.13
N ARG A 54 -2.47 -3.85 3.69
CA ARG A 54 -1.58 -4.00 4.87
C ARG A 54 -2.32 -4.47 6.12
N ALA A 55 -3.57 -4.05 6.32
CA ALA A 55 -4.40 -4.55 7.43
C ALA A 55 -4.70 -6.04 7.25
N LEU A 56 -5.16 -6.46 6.06
CA LEU A 56 -5.44 -7.86 5.74
C LEU A 56 -4.21 -8.76 5.95
N LEU A 57 -3.02 -8.32 5.56
CA LEU A 57 -1.78 -9.08 5.75
C LEU A 57 -1.32 -9.19 7.20
N ARG A 58 -1.75 -8.27 8.07
CA ARG A 58 -1.44 -8.31 9.51
C ARG A 58 -2.28 -9.36 10.24
N ASP A 59 -3.48 -9.59 9.74
CA ASP A 59 -4.45 -10.53 10.33
C ASP A 59 -4.24 -11.98 9.83
N ILE A 60 -3.21 -12.22 8.99
CA ILE A 60 -2.75 -13.54 8.48
C ILE A 60 -1.48 -13.98 9.22
#